data_AF-A0A1W6LCX5-F1
#
_entry.id   AF-A0A1W6LCX5-F1
#
_cell.length_a   1.000
_cell.length_b   1.000
_cell.length_c   1.000
_cell.angle_alpha   90.00
_cell.angle_beta   90.00
_cell.angle_gamma   90.00
#
_symmetry.space_group_name_H-M   'P 1'
#
loop_
_entity.id
_entity.type
_entity.pdbx_description
1 polymer ?
#
loop_
_entity_poly.entity_id
_entity_poly.type
_entity_poly.pdbx_seq_one_letter_code
_entity_poly.pdbx_strand_id
1 'polypeptide(L)' 'MGFTELTGKYHRLRNELEEAYAAPAWNRPKIDRIADEIVATEKALATLHPHDEEHQMHLEL' A
#
# COMPACT_ATOMS: atom_id res chain seq x y z
N MET A 1 4.43 -12.70 4.77
CA MET A 1 3.28 -11.95 5.29
C MET A 1 2.05 -12.37 4.51
N GLY A 2 0.92 -12.60 5.18
CA GLY A 2 -0.35 -12.91 4.51
C GLY A 2 -1.06 -11.64 4.01
N PHE A 3 -2.07 -11.78 3.16
CA PHE A 3 -2.86 -10.66 2.61
C PHE A 3 -3.40 -9.74 3.72
N THR A 4 -4.07 -10.30 4.74
CA THR A 4 -4.62 -9.54 5.88
C THR A 4 -3.55 -8.76 6.65
N GLU A 5 -2.35 -9.31 6.76
CA GLU A 5 -1.23 -8.68 7.48
C GLU A 5 -0.67 -7.49 6.68
N LEU A 6 -0.53 -7.63 5.37
CA LEU A 6 -0.11 -6.54 4.49
C LEU A 6 -1.16 -5.44 4.38
N THR A 7 -2.44 -5.79 4.32
CA THR A 7 -3.54 -4.82 4.35
C THR A 7 -3.53 -4.05 5.68
N GLY A 8 -3.36 -4.76 6.80
CA GLY A 8 -3.19 -4.13 8.12
C GLY A 8 -1.99 -3.20 8.18
N LYS A 9 -0.85 -3.59 7.60
CA LYS A 9 0.35 -2.74 7.48
C LYS A 9 0.06 -1.48 6.65
N TYR A 10 -0.58 -1.64 5.48
CA TYR A 10 -0.93 -0.53 4.59
C TYR A 10 -1.80 0.52 5.30
N HIS A 11 -2.84 0.09 6.02
CA HIS A 11 -3.71 1.01 6.76
C HIS A 11 -2.95 1.80 7.84
N ARG A 12 -2.03 1.14 8.57
CA ARG A 12 -1.21 1.83 9.58
C ARG A 12 -0.30 2.88 8.93
N LEU A 13 0.40 2.51 7.86
CA LEU A 13 1.28 3.44 7.15
C LEU A 13 0.51 4.63 6.58
N ARG A 14 -0.72 4.41 6.10
CA ARG A 14 -1.59 5.50 5.62
C ARG A 14 -1.93 6.49 6.72
N ASN A 15 -2.34 5.99 7.89
CA ASN A 15 -2.62 6.83 9.05
C ASN A 15 -1.36 7.57 9.50
N GLU A 16 -0.21 6.91 9.58
CA GLU A 16 1.07 7.53 9.95
C GLU A 16 1.49 8.63 8.96
N LEU A 17 1.19 8.46 7.67
CA LEU A 17 1.43 9.47 6.64
C LEU A 17 0.52 10.69 6.85
N GLU A 18 -0.76 10.47 7.12
CA GLU A 18 -1.72 11.54 7.40
C GLU A 18 -1.33 12.31 8.66
N GLU A 19 -0.93 11.62 9.73
CA GLU A 19 -0.41 12.25 10.94
C GLU A 19 0.88 13.04 10.68
N ALA A 20 1.78 12.53 9.85
CA ALA A 20 3.01 13.23 9.48
C ALA A 20 2.73 14.49 8.65
N TYR A 21 1.69 14.50 7.80
CA TYR A 21 1.24 15.68 7.08
C TYR A 21 0.49 16.69 7.95
N ALA A 22 -0.26 16.22 8.95
CA ALA A 22 -0.94 17.09 9.91
C ALA A 22 -0.01 17.68 10.98
N ALA A 23 1.22 17.17 11.09
CA ALA A 23 2.18 17.64 12.07
C ALA A 23 2.59 19.10 11.80
N PRO A 24 2.77 19.92 12.87
CA PRO A 24 3.15 21.32 12.73
C PRO A 24 4.58 21.52 12.19
N ALA A 25 5.42 20.47 12.26
CA ALA A 25 6.77 20.47 11.73
C ALA A 25 6.87 19.48 10.57
N TRP A 26 7.23 19.99 9.39
CA TRP A 26 7.43 19.18 8.20
C TRP A 26 8.66 18.28 8.34
N ASN A 27 8.45 17.00 8.62
CA ASN A 27 9.51 16.01 8.72
C ASN A 27 9.63 15.23 7.41
N ARG A 28 10.28 15.85 6.42
CA ARG A 28 10.47 15.27 5.08
C ARG A 28 11.07 13.84 5.12
N PRO A 29 12.16 13.56 5.85
CA PRO A 29 12.72 12.20 5.89
C PRO A 29 11.74 11.15 6.42
N LYS A 30 10.89 11.52 7.40
CA LYS A 30 9.85 10.62 7.91
C LYS A 30 8.77 10.36 6.86
N ILE A 31 8.30 11.41 6.19
CA ILE A 31 7.28 11.33 5.13
C ILE A 31 7.78 10.48 3.96
N ASP A 32 9.01 10.73 3.49
CA ASP A 32 9.63 9.98 2.39
C ASP A 32 9.73 8.48 2.74
N ARG A 33 10.18 8.16 3.95
CA ARG A 33 10.24 6.76 4.42
C ARG A 33 8.87 6.09 4.46
N ILE A 34 7.84 6.78 4.98
CA ILE A 34 6.49 6.21 5.05
C ILE A 34 5.96 5.95 3.64
N ALA A 35 6.19 6.88 2.70
CA ALA A 35 5.78 6.74 1.31
C ALA A 35 6.46 5.53 0.64
N ASP A 36 7.78 5.33 0.83
CA ASP A 36 8.49 4.16 0.32
C ASP A 36 7.94 2.84 0.88
N GLU A 37 7.63 2.79 2.19
CA GLU A 37 7.06 1.59 2.80
C GLU A 37 5.63 1.30 2.33
N ILE A 38 4.84 2.33 2.01
CA ILE A 38 3.51 2.17 1.39
C ILE A 38 3.67 1.49 0.04
N VAL A 39 4.54 2.02 -0.84
CA VAL A 39 4.77 1.47 -2.18
C VAL A 39 5.25 0.03 -2.12
N ALA A 40 6.16 -0.30 -1.20
CA ALA A 40 6.62 -1.67 -1.01
C ALA A 40 5.48 -2.61 -0.57
N THR A 41 4.58 -2.12 0.28
CA THR A 41 3.43 -2.88 0.78
C THR A 41 2.37 -3.10 -0.31
N GLU A 42 2.08 -2.07 -1.12
CA GLU A 42 1.18 -2.16 -2.28
C GLU A 42 1.69 -3.15 -3.32
N LYS A 43 2.99 -3.12 -3.62
CA LYS A 43 3.61 -4.12 -4.51
C LYS A 43 3.46 -5.53 -3.96
N ALA A 44 3.70 -5.74 -2.67
CA ALA A 44 3.51 -7.04 -2.04
C ALA A 44 2.04 -7.50 -2.08
N LEU A 45 1.08 -6.59 -1.85
CA LEU A 45 -0.35 -6.87 -1.98
C LEU A 45 -0.71 -7.28 -3.42
N ALA A 46 -0.24 -6.54 -4.43
CA ALA A 46 -0.46 -6.86 -5.84
C ALA A 46 0.14 -8.23 -6.22
N THR A 47 1.29 -8.60 -5.66
CA THR A 47 1.88 -9.95 -5.90
C THR A 47 1.11 -11.09 -5.22
N LEU A 48 0.32 -10.81 -4.20
CA LEU A 48 -0.57 -11.78 -3.55
C LEU A 48 -1.97 -11.79 -4.18
N HIS A 49 -2.32 -10.74 -4.93
CA HIS A 49 -3.57 -10.63 -5.69
C HIS A 49 -3.36 -10.65 -7.22
N PRO A 50 -2.55 -11.55 -7.82
CA PRO A 50 -2.37 -11.61 -9.28
C PRO A 50 -3.53 -12.33 -10.00
N HIS A 51 -4.70 -12.53 -9.37
CA HIS A 51 -5.72 -13.46 -9.88
C HIS A 51 -7.17 -12.95 -9.75
N ASP A 52 -7.46 -11.73 -10.19
CA ASP A 52 -8.86 -11.33 -10.49
C ASP A 52 -9.03 -10.59 -11.84
N GLU A 53 -7.94 -10.18 -12.52
CA GLU A 53 -8.05 -9.41 -13.77
C GLU A 53 -7.83 -10.24 -15.07
N GLU A 54 -7.29 -11.46 -15.01
CA GLU A 54 -7.10 -12.30 -16.22
C GLU A 54 -8.35 -13.08 -16.65
N HIS A 55 -9.39 -13.18 -15.83
CA HIS A 55 -10.57 -14.00 -16.14
C HIS A 55 -11.68 -13.27 -16.93
N GLN A 56 -11.50 -12.00 -17.28
CA GLN A 56 -12.45 -11.24 -18.12
C GLN A 56 -12.06 -11.13 -19.60
N MET A 57 -10.85 -11.52 -20.01
CA MET A 57 -10.44 -11.43 -21.43
C MET A 57 -10.74 -12.67 -22.27
N HIS A 58 -11.36 -13.71 -21.71
CA HIS A 58 -11.54 -15.01 -22.38
C HIS A 58 -13.00 -15.41 -22.63
N LEU A 59 -13.96 -14.47 -22.53
CA LEU A 59 -15.38 -14.75 -22.75
C LEU A 59 -16.04 -13.98 -23.90
N GLU A 60 -15.26 -13.28 -24.73
CA GLU A 60 -15.77 -12.59 -25.94
C GLU A 60 -15.05 -13.08 -27.20
N LEU A 61 -15.22 -14.37 -27.55
CA LEU A 61 -14.98 -14.90 -28.90
C LEU A 61 -16.15 -15.79 -29.36
#